data_AF-A0A8P4GCI1-F1
#
_entry.id   AF-A0A8P4GCI1-F1
#
_cell.length_a   1.000
_cell.length_b   1.000
_cell.length_c   1.000
_cell.angle_alpha   90.00
_cell.angle_beta   90.00
_cell.angle_gamma   90.00
#
_symmetry.space_group_name_H-M   'P 1'
#
loop_
_entity.id
_entity.type
_entity.pdbx_description
1 polymer ?
#
loop_
_entity_poly.entity_id
_entity_poly.type
_entity_poly.pdbx_seq_one_letter_code
_entity_poly.pdbx_strand_id
1 'polypeptide(L)'
;LWLLASLLSSLSSSSLVISASIVVAVHLCLCLFPSLFTIHSLTPLRSEPDPPPPTKHVTAKYYVSRAGRVTSKIPPPLTDGDIRASLKSQYNHNERVEYMCQNYYTMDGQPHKTCVNGEWIGQMRCLRPCTVNEELIKAHNIIFRFVDIRKLYIPHNDQLEFMCVRGRRHDRATGNSMSTNYYFSQHKEKRFRKL
;
A
#
# COMPACT_ATOMS: atom_id res chain seq x y z
N LEU A 1 -54.08 26.75 -11.91
CA LEU A 1 -52.70 26.25 -12.05
C LEU A 1 -52.00 25.96 -10.72
N TRP A 2 -52.42 26.58 -9.60
CA TRP A 2 -51.88 26.28 -8.27
C TRP A 2 -52.61 25.17 -7.47
N LEU A 3 -53.58 24.48 -8.09
CA LEU A 3 -54.27 23.31 -7.47
C LEU A 3 -53.92 21.96 -8.10
N LEU A 4 -53.08 21.94 -9.15
CA LEU A 4 -52.57 20.69 -9.75
C LEU A 4 -51.13 20.36 -9.31
N ALA A 5 -50.42 21.32 -8.72
CA ALA A 5 -49.06 21.11 -8.24
C ALA A 5 -48.98 20.30 -6.92
N SER A 6 -50.09 20.20 -6.20
CA SER A 6 -50.15 19.50 -4.89
C SER A 6 -50.43 18.00 -5.00
N LEU A 7 -50.79 17.48 -6.19
CA LEU A 7 -50.98 16.04 -6.42
C LEU A 7 -49.74 15.33 -6.97
N LEU A 8 -48.69 16.07 -7.34
CA LEU A 8 -47.46 15.52 -7.94
C LEU A 8 -46.32 15.30 -6.94
N SER A 9 -46.50 15.65 -5.67
CA SER A 9 -45.51 15.44 -4.60
C SER A 9 -45.70 14.15 -3.80
N SER A 10 -46.65 13.27 -4.15
CA SER A 10 -46.89 12.00 -3.43
C SER A 10 -46.55 10.71 -4.20
N LEU A 11 -45.96 10.78 -5.40
CA LEU A 11 -45.45 9.58 -6.10
C LEU A 11 -43.94 9.65 -6.30
N SER A 12 -43.19 9.60 -5.20
CA SER A 12 -41.85 9.03 -5.21
C SER A 12 -41.94 7.61 -4.68
N SER A 13 -41.63 6.64 -5.53
CA SER A 13 -41.41 5.19 -5.29
C SER A 13 -42.28 4.35 -6.22
N SER A 14 -41.64 3.40 -6.91
CA SER A 14 -42.19 2.36 -7.79
C SER A 14 -42.19 2.69 -9.29
N SER A 15 -41.18 2.15 -9.97
CA SER A 15 -41.21 1.59 -11.33
C SER A 15 -41.73 2.46 -12.49
N LEU A 16 -40.84 2.68 -13.47
CA LEU A 16 -41.18 3.18 -14.80
C LEU A 16 -42.31 2.36 -15.43
N VAL A 17 -43.52 2.92 -15.43
CA VAL A 17 -44.57 2.62 -16.41
C VAL A 17 -45.20 3.95 -16.77
N ILE A 18 -44.53 4.67 -17.67
CA ILE A 18 -45.10 5.86 -18.31
C ILE A 18 -46.25 5.33 -19.16
N SER A 19 -47.49 5.55 -18.72
CA SER A 19 -48.67 5.09 -19.45
C SER A 19 -48.69 5.70 -20.85
N ALA A 20 -49.07 4.92 -21.87
CA ALA A 20 -49.14 5.37 -23.26
C ALA A 20 -49.97 6.68 -23.41
N SER A 21 -50.92 6.91 -22.51
CA SER A 21 -51.71 8.14 -22.43
C SER A 21 -50.87 9.40 -22.17
N ILE A 22 -49.78 9.30 -21.38
CA ILE A 22 -48.88 10.43 -21.09
C ILE A 22 -48.02 10.75 -22.32
N VAL A 23 -47.51 9.72 -23.00
CA VAL A 23 -46.70 9.91 -24.22
C VAL A 23 -47.54 10.53 -25.34
N VAL A 24 -48.79 10.07 -25.51
CA VAL A 24 -49.73 10.65 -26.49
C VAL A 24 -50.06 12.10 -26.13
N ALA A 25 -50.28 12.42 -24.84
CA ALA A 25 -50.55 13.79 -24.41
C ALA A 25 -49.35 14.73 -24.65
N VAL A 26 -48.11 14.28 -24.39
CA VAL A 26 -46.89 15.06 -24.66
C VAL A 26 -46.69 15.27 -26.17
N HIS A 27 -46.94 14.23 -26.98
CA HIS A 27 -46.81 14.34 -28.44
C HIS A 27 -47.88 15.25 -29.06
N LEU A 28 -49.13 15.20 -28.57
CA LEU A 28 -50.21 16.07 -29.03
C LEU A 28 -49.95 17.53 -28.66
N CYS A 29 -49.36 17.77 -27.49
CA CYS A 29 -49.00 19.12 -27.03
C CYS A 29 -47.86 19.74 -27.86
N LEU A 30 -46.85 18.96 -28.23
CA LEU A 30 -45.75 19.39 -29.12
C LEU A 30 -46.23 19.73 -30.54
N CYS A 31 -47.26 19.04 -31.04
CA CYS A 31 -47.81 19.28 -32.38
C CYS A 31 -48.70 20.53 -32.46
N LEU A 32 -49.42 20.87 -31.39
CA LEU A 32 -50.37 21.99 -31.39
C LEU A 32 -49.72 23.34 -31.07
N PHE A 33 -48.55 23.35 -30.44
CA PHE A 33 -47.85 24.59 -30.05
C PHE A 33 -46.34 24.52 -30.31
N PRO A 34 -45.90 24.42 -31.58
CA PRO A 34 -44.48 24.32 -31.92
C PRO A 34 -43.69 25.60 -31.55
N SER A 35 -44.37 26.72 -31.34
CA SER A 35 -43.76 28.02 -30.99
C SER A 35 -43.47 28.22 -29.50
N LEU A 36 -43.89 27.30 -28.61
CA LEU A 36 -43.69 27.41 -27.16
C LEU A 36 -42.45 26.69 -26.63
N PHE A 37 -41.77 25.90 -27.47
CA PHE A 37 -40.52 25.23 -27.12
C PHE A 37 -39.33 25.90 -27.83
N THR A 38 -39.11 27.18 -27.52
CA THR A 38 -37.78 27.75 -27.72
C THR A 38 -36.87 27.08 -26.70
N ILE A 39 -36.02 26.16 -27.16
CA ILE A 39 -34.95 25.60 -26.33
C ILE A 39 -34.07 26.80 -25.95
N HIS A 40 -34.23 27.32 -24.73
CA HIS A 40 -33.20 28.17 -24.13
C HIS A 40 -31.94 27.32 -24.13
N SER A 41 -31.01 27.65 -25.02
CA SER A 41 -29.68 27.10 -25.06
C SER A 41 -29.07 27.28 -23.67
N LEU A 42 -29.04 26.18 -22.91
CA LEU A 42 -28.27 26.10 -21.69
C LEU A 42 -26.85 26.53 -22.05
N THR A 43 -26.44 27.67 -21.53
CA THR A 43 -25.05 28.12 -21.60
C THR A 43 -24.18 26.96 -21.10
N PRO A 44 -23.14 26.55 -21.86
CA PRO A 44 -22.29 25.47 -21.41
C PRO A 44 -21.70 25.87 -20.05
N LEU A 45 -21.90 25.04 -19.03
CA LEU A 45 -21.17 25.14 -17.77
C LEU A 45 -19.68 25.20 -18.12
N ARG A 46 -19.08 26.36 -17.88
CA ARG A 46 -17.65 26.58 -18.03
C ARG A 46 -16.97 25.57 -17.12
N SER A 47 -16.27 24.61 -17.73
CA SER A 47 -15.43 23.66 -16.99
C SER A 47 -14.53 24.46 -16.05
N GLU A 48 -14.61 24.18 -14.76
CA GLU A 48 -13.67 24.71 -13.78
C GLU A 48 -12.26 24.35 -14.26
N PRO A 49 -11.28 25.27 -14.25
CA PRO A 49 -9.93 24.95 -14.67
C PRO A 49 -9.41 23.79 -13.85
N ASP A 50 -8.83 22.78 -14.50
CA ASP A 50 -8.21 21.67 -13.79
C ASP A 50 -7.25 22.21 -12.70
N PRO A 51 -7.25 21.61 -11.50
CA PRO A 51 -6.30 22.01 -10.47
C PRO A 51 -4.88 21.92 -11.05
N PRO A 52 -4.01 22.90 -10.76
CA PRO A 52 -2.65 22.87 -11.27
C PRO A 52 -2.00 21.54 -10.88
N PRO A 53 -1.21 20.91 -11.78
CA PRO A 53 -0.49 19.69 -11.44
C PRO A 53 0.32 19.94 -10.17
N PRO A 54 0.44 18.96 -9.25
CA PRO A 54 1.22 19.14 -8.04
C PRO A 54 2.61 19.63 -8.44
N THR A 55 2.91 20.88 -8.08
CA THR A 55 4.23 21.45 -8.31
C THR A 55 5.20 20.55 -7.58
N LYS A 56 6.16 19.98 -8.32
CA LYS A 56 7.29 19.30 -7.69
C LYS A 56 8.00 20.38 -6.88
N HIS A 57 7.69 20.49 -5.59
CA HIS A 57 8.41 21.35 -4.68
C HIS A 57 9.88 20.91 -4.73
N VAL A 58 10.71 21.72 -5.38
CA VAL A 58 12.14 21.49 -5.46
C VAL A 58 12.70 21.76 -4.07
N THR A 59 12.69 20.74 -3.22
CA THR A 59 13.37 20.80 -1.93
C THR A 59 14.87 20.77 -2.22
N ALA A 60 15.59 21.83 -1.80
CA ALA A 60 17.05 21.85 -1.90
C ALA A 60 17.63 20.58 -1.26
N LYS A 61 18.62 19.92 -1.90
CA LYS A 61 19.17 18.64 -1.40
C LYS A 61 20.08 18.83 -0.17
N TYR A 62 20.77 19.97 -0.10
CA TYR A 62 21.75 20.33 0.92
C TYR A 62 21.66 21.82 1.27
N TYR A 63 22.43 22.25 2.27
CA TYR A 63 22.64 23.65 2.65
C TYR A 63 24.10 24.05 2.42
N VAL A 64 24.30 25.32 2.07
CA VAL A 64 25.64 25.93 1.96
C VAL A 64 25.73 27.09 2.94
N SER A 65 26.72 27.06 3.83
CA SER A 65 26.96 28.15 4.77
C SER A 65 27.71 29.30 4.08
N ARG A 66 27.73 30.48 4.74
CA ARG A 66 28.52 31.64 4.27
C ARG A 66 30.03 31.34 4.17
N ALA A 67 30.52 30.36 4.94
CA ALA A 67 31.91 29.90 4.90
C ALA A 67 32.14 28.81 3.83
N GLY A 68 31.17 28.55 2.95
CA GLY A 68 31.27 27.53 1.90
C GLY A 68 31.09 26.08 2.38
N ARG A 69 30.69 25.85 3.64
CA ARG A 69 30.48 24.49 4.17
C ARG A 69 29.18 23.91 3.63
N VAL A 70 29.25 22.72 3.05
CA VAL A 70 28.08 21.95 2.61
C VAL A 70 27.60 21.01 3.73
N THR A 71 26.33 21.11 4.09
CA THR A 71 25.68 20.21 5.06
C THR A 71 24.44 19.57 4.43
N SER A 72 24.18 18.31 4.77
CA SER A 72 22.99 17.62 4.30
C SER A 72 21.76 17.96 5.16
N LYS A 73 20.59 17.87 4.53
CA LYS A 73 19.30 17.80 5.21
C LYS A 73 19.11 16.46 5.93
N ILE A 74 17.95 16.34 6.57
CA ILE A 74 17.44 15.12 7.21
C ILE A 74 17.63 13.92 6.26
N PRO A 75 18.20 12.81 6.74
CA PRO A 75 18.38 11.59 5.96
C PRO A 75 17.05 11.03 5.44
N PRO A 76 17.06 10.35 4.27
CA PRO A 76 15.85 9.79 3.70
C PRO A 76 15.25 8.70 4.61
N PRO A 77 13.92 8.56 4.68
CA PRO A 77 13.30 7.50 5.46
C PRO A 77 13.64 6.12 4.88
N LEU A 78 13.60 5.09 5.74
CA LEU A 78 13.76 3.68 5.36
C LEU A 78 12.38 3.00 5.42
N THR A 79 11.95 2.36 4.34
CA THR A 79 10.72 1.56 4.34
C THR A 79 10.86 0.40 5.32
N ASP A 80 9.83 0.18 6.15
CA ASP A 80 9.81 -0.83 7.23
C ASP A 80 10.98 -0.70 8.22
N GLY A 81 11.47 0.52 8.42
CA GLY A 81 12.54 0.83 9.34
C GLY A 81 12.47 2.26 9.86
N ASP A 82 13.40 2.57 10.77
CA ASP A 82 13.54 3.89 11.38
C ASP A 82 15.02 4.18 11.71
N ILE A 83 15.32 5.39 12.12
CA ILE A 83 16.66 5.81 12.54
C ILE A 83 16.82 5.49 14.04
N ARG A 84 17.93 4.86 14.43
CA ARG A 84 18.17 4.45 15.82
C ARG A 84 18.35 5.63 16.79
N ALA A 85 18.85 6.75 16.29
CA ALA A 85 19.17 7.94 17.06
C ALA A 85 18.25 9.12 16.71
N SER A 86 18.28 10.16 17.55
CA SER A 86 17.55 11.39 17.28
C SER A 86 18.09 12.12 16.04
N LEU A 87 17.17 12.69 15.27
CA LEU A 87 17.50 13.44 14.06
C LEU A 87 18.11 14.81 14.43
N LYS A 88 19.23 15.14 13.79
CA LYS A 88 19.77 16.51 13.74
C LYS A 88 19.09 17.31 12.62
N SER A 89 19.09 18.63 12.74
CA SER A 89 18.61 19.54 11.70
C SER A 89 19.54 19.60 10.48
N GLN A 90 20.85 19.39 10.68
CA GLN A 90 21.87 19.40 9.63
C GLN A 90 22.97 18.38 9.93
N TYR A 91 23.57 17.83 8.87
CA TYR A 91 24.64 16.86 8.96
C TYR A 91 25.88 17.27 8.17
N ASN A 92 27.06 17.18 8.78
CA ASN A 92 28.33 17.49 8.13
C ASN A 92 28.77 16.36 7.19
N HIS A 93 29.68 16.68 6.27
CA HIS A 93 30.36 15.66 5.47
C HIS A 93 31.02 14.61 6.37
N ASN A 94 30.89 13.33 5.98
CA ASN A 94 31.33 12.13 6.69
C ASN A 94 30.56 11.80 7.97
N GLU A 95 29.53 12.58 8.34
CA GLU A 95 28.60 12.12 9.38
C GLU A 95 27.77 10.94 8.88
N ARG A 96 27.45 10.05 9.82
CA ARG A 96 26.72 8.82 9.57
C ARG A 96 25.49 8.75 10.46
N VAL A 97 24.41 8.23 9.91
CA VAL A 97 23.20 7.87 10.65
C VAL A 97 22.99 6.37 10.58
N GLU A 98 22.57 5.79 11.68
CA GLU A 98 22.28 4.35 11.78
C GLU A 98 20.78 4.11 11.72
N TYR A 99 20.39 3.14 10.91
CA TYR A 99 19.02 2.70 10.74
C TYR A 99 18.80 1.35 11.41
N MET A 100 17.56 1.10 11.80
CA MET A 100 17.05 -0.18 12.26
C MET A 100 15.81 -0.55 11.46
N CYS A 101 15.58 -1.83 11.28
CA CYS A 101 14.30 -2.31 10.75
C CYS A 101 13.26 -2.40 11.87
N GLN A 102 11.98 -2.38 11.49
CA GLN A 102 10.88 -2.70 12.38
C GLN A 102 11.04 -4.12 12.96
N ASN A 103 10.31 -4.40 14.04
CA ASN A 103 10.36 -5.71 14.69
C ASN A 103 10.14 -6.86 13.70
N TYR A 104 10.98 -7.89 13.84
CA TYR A 104 11.02 -9.11 13.01
C TYR A 104 11.52 -8.96 11.57
N TYR A 105 11.74 -7.74 11.07
CA TYR A 105 12.36 -7.53 9.77
C TYR A 105 13.88 -7.70 9.88
N THR A 106 14.48 -8.26 8.83
CA THR A 106 15.94 -8.46 8.76
C THR A 106 16.57 -7.35 7.91
N MET A 107 17.63 -6.72 8.42
CA MET A 107 18.41 -5.74 7.66
C MET A 107 19.16 -6.44 6.52
N ASP A 108 19.03 -5.93 5.29
CA ASP A 108 19.85 -6.32 4.15
C ASP A 108 20.71 -5.13 3.70
N GLY A 109 22.02 -5.30 3.79
CA GLY A 109 23.01 -4.24 3.59
C GLY A 109 23.59 -3.68 4.89
N GLN A 110 24.39 -2.62 4.78
CA GLN A 110 24.96 -1.94 5.95
C GLN A 110 23.90 -1.06 6.63
N PRO A 111 23.78 -1.06 7.97
CA PRO A 111 22.73 -0.35 8.68
C PRO A 111 22.98 1.17 8.78
N HIS A 112 23.77 1.75 7.87
CA HIS A 112 24.16 3.16 7.98
C HIS A 112 24.19 3.87 6.63
N LYS A 113 23.77 5.13 6.64
CA LYS A 113 24.03 6.07 5.54
C LYS A 113 25.05 7.12 5.96
N THR A 114 25.91 7.51 5.04
CA THR A 114 26.94 8.53 5.24
C THR A 114 26.61 9.75 4.39
N CYS A 115 26.75 10.95 4.95
CA CYS A 115 26.64 12.21 4.23
C CYS A 115 27.94 12.49 3.46
N VAL A 116 27.89 12.47 2.13
CA VAL A 116 29.00 12.84 1.25
C VAL A 116 28.62 14.06 0.44
N ASN A 117 29.27 15.19 0.70
CA ASN A 117 29.03 16.46 0.01
C ASN A 117 27.55 16.88 -0.06
N GLY A 118 26.81 16.67 1.04
CA GLY A 118 25.40 17.03 1.12
C GLY A 118 24.44 15.96 0.57
N GLU A 119 24.94 14.82 0.11
CA GLU A 119 24.12 13.69 -0.36
C GLU A 119 24.29 12.47 0.56
N TRP A 120 23.20 11.74 0.78
CA TRP A 120 23.22 10.53 1.60
C TRP A 120 23.54 9.30 0.75
N ILE A 121 24.71 8.71 0.99
CA ILE A 121 25.14 7.45 0.37
C ILE A 121 24.91 6.27 1.31
N GLY A 122 24.75 5.08 0.75
CA GLY A 122 24.46 3.86 1.48
C GLY A 122 23.11 3.28 1.08
N GLN A 123 23.11 1.97 0.84
CA GLN A 123 21.95 1.22 0.38
C GLN A 123 21.66 0.10 1.36
N MET A 124 20.41 0.07 1.83
CA MET A 124 19.87 -0.95 2.71
C MET A 124 18.39 -1.11 2.44
N ARG A 125 17.84 -2.25 2.86
CA ARG A 125 16.41 -2.52 2.86
C ARG A 125 16.05 -3.44 4.01
N CYS A 126 14.81 -3.36 4.45
CA CYS A 126 14.26 -4.27 5.45
C CYS A 126 13.57 -5.43 4.76
N LEU A 127 14.01 -6.65 5.06
CA LEU A 127 13.45 -7.88 4.53
C LEU A 127 12.30 -8.32 5.44
N ARG A 128 11.13 -8.49 4.84
CA ARG A 128 9.94 -8.98 5.54
C ARG A 128 10.18 -10.34 6.20
N PRO A 129 9.69 -10.54 7.43
CA PRO A 129 9.65 -11.87 8.03
C PRO A 129 8.71 -12.78 7.25
N CYS A 130 8.93 -14.08 7.41
CA CYS A 130 7.97 -15.10 7.03
C CYS A 130 6.94 -15.30 8.16
N THR A 131 5.70 -15.61 7.78
CA THR A 131 4.66 -15.96 8.75
C THR A 131 4.12 -17.36 8.46
N VAL A 132 4.23 -18.29 9.42
CA VAL A 132 3.70 -19.67 9.29
C VAL A 132 2.44 -19.80 10.12
N ASN A 133 1.26 -19.78 9.49
CA ASN A 133 -0.01 -19.97 10.19
C ASN A 133 -0.37 -21.45 10.41
N GLU A 134 -1.34 -21.72 11.28
CA GLU A 134 -1.79 -23.09 11.55
C GLU A 134 -2.32 -23.82 10.30
N GLU A 135 -2.94 -23.09 9.38
CA GLU A 135 -3.49 -23.67 8.14
C GLU A 135 -2.38 -24.27 7.27
N LEU A 136 -1.26 -23.56 7.12
CA LEU A 136 -0.10 -24.05 6.37
C LEU A 136 0.52 -25.28 7.04
N ILE A 137 0.59 -25.29 8.38
CA ILE A 137 1.09 -26.43 9.16
C ILE A 137 0.20 -27.66 8.94
N LYS A 138 -1.11 -27.51 9.09
CA LYS A 138 -2.12 -28.56 8.90
C LYS A 138 -2.10 -29.10 7.46
N ALA A 139 -2.09 -28.22 6.47
CA ALA A 139 -2.06 -28.60 5.05
C ALA A 139 -0.83 -29.45 4.68
N HIS A 140 0.31 -29.23 5.33
CA HIS A 140 1.56 -29.93 5.03
C HIS A 140 1.89 -31.08 5.99
N ASN A 141 1.02 -31.39 6.96
CA ASN A 141 1.21 -32.47 7.95
C ASN A 141 2.56 -32.40 8.69
N ILE A 142 3.00 -31.18 9.02
CA ILE A 142 4.23 -30.90 9.74
C ILE A 142 3.90 -30.28 11.11
N ILE A 143 4.85 -30.29 12.04
CA ILE A 143 4.80 -29.57 13.32
C ILE A 143 6.17 -28.98 13.62
N PHE A 144 6.24 -27.88 14.38
CA PHE A 144 7.52 -27.36 14.87
C PHE A 144 8.14 -28.31 15.89
N ARG A 145 9.45 -28.50 15.83
CA ARG A 145 10.17 -29.36 16.78
C ARG A 145 10.42 -28.70 18.13
N PHE A 146 10.81 -27.42 18.10
CA PHE A 146 11.29 -26.71 19.29
C PHE A 146 10.78 -25.25 19.30
N VAL A 147 9.46 -25.02 19.32
CA VAL A 147 8.92 -23.67 19.59
C VAL A 147 7.52 -23.74 20.20
N ASP A 148 7.24 -22.88 21.17
CA ASP A 148 5.90 -22.60 21.66
C ASP A 148 5.09 -21.89 20.56
N ILE A 149 3.88 -22.39 20.29
CA ILE A 149 3.04 -22.21 19.07
C ILE A 149 2.63 -20.75 18.79
N ARG A 150 3.03 -19.81 19.63
CA ARG A 150 2.49 -18.44 19.68
C ARG A 150 3.35 -17.38 18.99
N LYS A 151 4.53 -17.73 18.45
CA LYS A 151 5.34 -16.77 17.68
C LYS A 151 5.46 -17.16 16.21
N LEU A 152 4.49 -16.68 15.46
CA LEU A 152 4.25 -16.91 14.03
C LEU A 152 5.26 -16.24 13.10
N TYR A 153 6.17 -15.40 13.60
CA TYR A 153 7.05 -14.55 12.81
C TYR A 153 8.48 -15.08 12.80
N ILE A 154 8.97 -15.38 11.61
CA ILE A 154 10.28 -15.97 11.36
C ILE A 154 11.11 -14.92 10.63
N PRO A 155 12.18 -14.38 11.23
CA PRO A 155 13.09 -13.47 10.55
C PRO A 155 13.60 -14.05 9.23
N HIS A 156 13.93 -13.18 8.28
CA HIS A 156 14.45 -13.63 7.00
C HIS A 156 15.78 -14.38 7.19
N ASN A 157 15.95 -15.52 6.50
CA ASN A 157 17.08 -16.46 6.61
C ASN A 157 17.19 -17.22 7.94
N ASP A 158 16.14 -17.23 8.76
CA ASP A 158 16.13 -18.06 9.97
C ASP A 158 16.03 -19.57 9.64
N GLN A 159 16.52 -20.39 10.56
CA GLN A 159 16.55 -21.85 10.43
C GLN A 159 15.41 -22.46 11.23
N LEU A 160 14.55 -23.21 10.54
CA LEU A 160 13.42 -23.89 11.17
C LEU A 160 13.61 -25.40 11.14
N GLU A 161 13.22 -26.04 12.23
CA GLU A 161 13.17 -27.49 12.34
C GLU A 161 11.71 -27.95 12.49
N PHE A 162 11.29 -28.76 11.53
CA PHE A 162 9.97 -29.36 11.47
C PHE A 162 10.07 -30.86 11.68
N MET A 163 9.02 -31.43 12.26
CA MET A 163 8.81 -32.87 12.30
C MET A 163 7.56 -33.22 11.51
N CYS A 164 7.58 -34.40 10.89
CA CYS A 164 6.36 -34.96 10.31
C CYS A 164 5.41 -35.42 11.42
N VAL A 165 4.11 -35.21 11.22
CA VAL A 165 3.07 -35.86 12.02
C VAL A 165 3.18 -37.39 11.83
N ARG A 166 2.91 -38.15 12.90
CA ARG A 166 3.05 -39.63 12.94
C ARG A 166 2.50 -40.32 11.69
N GLY A 167 3.24 -41.32 11.19
CA GLY A 167 2.85 -42.13 10.02
C GLY A 167 3.42 -41.66 8.69
N ARG A 168 4.12 -40.53 8.65
CA ARG A 168 4.84 -40.03 7.45
C ARG A 168 6.35 -40.16 7.67
N ARG A 169 7.06 -40.80 6.74
CA ARG A 169 8.53 -40.88 6.73
C ARG A 169 9.07 -39.86 5.74
N HIS A 170 9.98 -39.01 6.19
CA HIS A 170 10.94 -38.37 5.30
C HIS A 170 12.11 -39.36 5.09
N ASP A 171 12.77 -39.26 3.95
CA ASP A 171 13.61 -40.30 3.34
C ASP A 171 14.53 -41.12 4.30
N ARG A 172 14.76 -42.39 3.93
CA ARG A 172 15.19 -43.53 4.78
C ARG A 172 16.58 -43.43 5.47
N ALA A 173 17.25 -42.29 5.48
CA ALA A 173 18.64 -42.17 5.94
C ALA A 173 18.85 -41.39 7.25
N THR A 174 17.98 -40.44 7.64
CA THR A 174 18.30 -39.52 8.76
C THR A 174 17.06 -39.06 9.54
N GLY A 175 16.38 -39.97 10.22
CA GLY A 175 15.40 -39.65 11.27
C GLY A 175 14.15 -38.84 10.85
N ASN A 176 13.22 -38.65 11.79
CA ASN A 176 11.91 -38.02 11.55
C ASN A 176 11.94 -36.46 11.51
N SER A 177 13.13 -35.84 11.46
CA SER A 177 13.29 -34.39 11.57
C SER A 177 13.81 -33.77 10.28
N MET A 178 13.27 -32.62 9.90
CA MET A 178 13.68 -31.85 8.73
C MET A 178 14.06 -30.43 9.16
N SER A 179 15.33 -30.09 8.97
CA SER A 179 15.84 -28.73 9.17
C SER A 179 16.05 -28.07 7.82
N THR A 180 15.55 -26.85 7.64
CA THR A 180 15.88 -26.08 6.44
C THR A 180 15.69 -24.59 6.67
N ASN A 181 16.44 -23.80 5.92
CA ASN A 181 16.36 -22.35 5.92
C ASN A 181 15.23 -21.91 4.99
N TYR A 182 14.51 -20.88 5.40
CA TYR A 182 13.41 -20.31 4.62
C TYR A 182 13.57 -18.80 4.46
N TYR A 183 13.04 -18.29 3.35
CA TYR A 183 13.03 -16.86 3.07
C TYR A 183 11.73 -16.42 2.38
N PHE A 184 11.38 -15.15 2.53
CA PHE A 184 10.20 -14.55 1.91
C PHE A 184 10.53 -14.05 0.50
N SER A 185 10.00 -14.71 -0.53
CA SER A 185 10.20 -14.30 -1.91
C SER A 185 9.16 -13.24 -2.32
N GLN A 186 9.53 -11.96 -2.33
CA GLN A 186 8.63 -10.85 -2.70
C GLN A 186 8.07 -10.94 -4.15
N HIS A 187 8.79 -11.62 -5.07
CA HIS A 187 8.40 -11.74 -6.49
C HIS A 187 7.41 -12.87 -6.81
N LYS A 188 7.11 -13.74 -5.85
CA LYS A 188 6.09 -14.79 -6.02
C LYS A 188 5.26 -14.81 -4.76
N GLU A 189 4.08 -14.23 -4.89
CA GLU A 189 2.98 -14.27 -3.95
C GLU A 189 3.06 -15.47 -2.97
N LYS A 190 3.25 -15.16 -1.68
CA LYS A 190 2.99 -16.03 -0.52
C LYS A 190 3.57 -17.45 -0.58
N ARG A 191 4.79 -17.65 -1.11
CA ARG A 191 5.39 -19.00 -1.12
C ARG A 191 6.73 -19.06 -0.40
N PHE A 192 6.78 -19.92 0.61
CA PHE A 192 8.01 -20.39 1.23
C PHE A 192 8.89 -21.05 0.17
N ARG A 193 10.13 -20.62 0.07
CA ARG A 193 11.13 -21.30 -0.74
C ARG A 193 12.23 -21.81 0.16
N LYS A 194 12.61 -23.06 -0.08
CA LYS A 194 13.84 -23.65 0.41
C LYS A 194 15.00 -22.94 -0.31
N LEU A 195 16.05 -22.60 0.43
CA LEU A 195 17.31 -22.14 -0.16
C LEU A 195 17.91 -23.20 -1.09
#